data_AF-A0A7C1ETW9-F1
#
_entry.id   AF-A0A7C1ETW9-F1
#
_cell.length_a   1.000
_cell.length_b   1.000
_cell.length_c   1.000
_cell.angle_alpha   90.00
_cell.angle_beta   90.00
_cell.angle_gamma   90.00
#
_symmetry.space_group_name_H-M   'P 1'
#
loop_
_entity.id
_entity.type
_entity.pdbx_description
1 polymer ?
#
loop_
_entity_poly.entity_id
_entity_poly.type
_entity_poly.pdbx_seq_one_letter_code
_entity_poly.pdbx_strand_id
1 'polypeptide(L)'
;MKRKVILFIVLSFIIMIVYQAFAKGPSGVRYTRHNLANWNTNADHFRSTNVNEVCVFCHTPHMAAGWPLWNRDVDVRVDRTTGNATPVVFIAYTTNYTPMPTSLSYETLLCMSCHDGVSSMGVLHNNPNTVGDGINNIQFIGNADQIGDISSFDANGFRLTGFADIGDASVFGGAMLPGFQDRATGAYSYYQNYGMMFAPYKDPSTGQLLGNTADHPISINYDNVVSNPAAAGKFQPKAATGLPFFGSDKSMLECSTCHDPHVNYVDTANGGDPRYKPFLTAPNASSALCFRCHIK
;
A
#
# COMPACT_ATOMS: atom_id res chain seq x y z
N MET A 1 -26.61 -45.32 -14.86
CA MET A 1 -25.67 -44.75 -13.87
C MET A 1 -24.49 -44.02 -14.49
N LYS A 2 -23.70 -44.62 -15.40
CA LYS A 2 -22.48 -44.02 -15.99
C LYS A 2 -22.66 -42.61 -16.58
N ARG A 3 -23.75 -42.35 -17.31
CA ARG A 3 -24.04 -41.04 -17.92
C ARG A 3 -24.30 -39.92 -16.90
N LYS A 4 -24.93 -40.24 -15.77
CA LYS A 4 -25.19 -39.28 -14.68
C LYS A 4 -23.90 -38.96 -13.90
N VAL A 5 -23.03 -39.95 -13.73
CA VAL A 5 -21.71 -39.77 -13.08
C VAL A 5 -20.79 -38.89 -13.93
N ILE A 6 -20.73 -39.11 -15.25
CA ILE A 6 -19.94 -38.25 -16.16
C ILE A 6 -20.46 -36.82 -16.15
N LEU A 7 -21.78 -36.63 -16.19
CA LEU A 7 -22.39 -35.30 -16.15
C LEU A 7 -22.02 -34.56 -14.84
N PHE A 8 -22.04 -35.26 -13.71
CA PHE A 8 -21.68 -34.69 -12.40
C PHE A 8 -20.20 -34.29 -12.34
N ILE A 9 -19.29 -35.12 -12.85
CA ILE A 9 -17.85 -34.80 -12.89
C ILE A 9 -17.59 -33.56 -13.77
N VAL A 10 -18.23 -33.49 -14.94
CA VAL A 10 -18.09 -32.33 -15.84
C VAL A 10 -18.65 -31.07 -15.19
N LEU A 11 -19.81 -31.15 -14.52
CA LEU A 11 -20.41 -30.00 -13.84
C LEU A 11 -19.52 -29.50 -12.70
N SER A 12 -18.99 -30.42 -11.88
CA SER A 12 -18.05 -30.09 -10.79
C SER A 12 -16.76 -29.46 -11.32
N PHE A 13 -16.25 -29.96 -12.45
CA PHE A 13 -15.05 -29.41 -13.09
C PHE A 13 -15.31 -27.99 -13.65
N ILE A 14 -16.48 -27.77 -14.27
CA ILE A 14 -16.91 -26.44 -14.74
C ILE A 14 -17.07 -25.49 -13.56
N ILE A 15 -17.69 -25.92 -12.46
CA ILE A 15 -17.85 -25.12 -11.24
C ILE A 15 -16.48 -24.74 -10.66
N MET A 16 -15.52 -25.67 -10.62
CA MET A 16 -14.14 -25.38 -10.20
C MET A 16 -13.47 -24.34 -11.10
N ILE A 17 -13.59 -24.47 -12.42
CA ILE A 17 -13.01 -23.51 -13.39
C ILE A 17 -13.64 -22.12 -13.22
N VAL A 18 -14.95 -22.06 -13.03
CA VAL A 18 -15.68 -20.81 -12.82
C VAL A 18 -15.24 -20.16 -11.50
N TYR A 19 -15.09 -20.94 -10.42
CA TYR A 19 -14.56 -20.44 -9.14
C TYR A 19 -13.14 -19.87 -9.26
N GLN A 20 -12.26 -20.52 -10.03
CA GLN A 20 -10.90 -20.04 -10.29
C GLN A 20 -10.89 -18.72 -11.09
N ALA A 21 -11.90 -18.48 -11.94
CA ALA A 21 -12.03 -17.23 -12.70
C ALA A 21 -12.47 -16.04 -11.82
N PHE A 22 -13.27 -16.29 -10.78
CA PHE A 22 -13.67 -15.27 -9.79
C PHE A 22 -12.60 -15.02 -8.71
N ALA A 23 -11.64 -15.93 -8.52
CA ALA A 23 -10.52 -15.75 -7.60
C ALA A 23 -9.43 -14.79 -8.12
N LYS A 24 -9.48 -14.40 -9.40
CA LYS A 24 -8.66 -13.30 -9.91
C LYS A 24 -9.32 -11.99 -9.51
N GLY A 25 -8.65 -11.21 -8.64
CA GLY A 25 -9.03 -9.82 -8.37
C GLY A 25 -9.21 -9.02 -9.68
N PRO A 26 -9.86 -7.84 -9.63
CA PRO A 26 -10.19 -7.09 -10.84
C PRO A 26 -8.96 -6.90 -11.74
N SER A 27 -9.04 -7.35 -12.99
CA SER A 27 -7.91 -7.36 -13.94
C SER A 27 -7.34 -5.97 -14.28
N GLY A 28 -7.94 -4.90 -13.76
CA GLY A 28 -7.55 -3.52 -14.01
C GLY A 28 -6.12 -3.20 -13.56
N VAL A 29 -5.59 -3.88 -12.53
CA VAL A 29 -4.22 -3.68 -12.04
C VAL A 29 -3.17 -3.84 -13.14
N ARG A 30 -3.39 -4.71 -14.15
CA ARG A 30 -2.49 -4.88 -15.31
C ARG A 30 -2.22 -3.58 -16.06
N TYR A 31 -3.16 -2.64 -16.01
CA TYR A 31 -3.07 -1.38 -16.71
C TYR A 31 -2.58 -0.26 -15.81
N THR A 32 -2.35 -0.49 -14.52
CA THR A 32 -1.95 0.56 -13.57
C THR A 32 -0.44 0.63 -13.39
N ARG A 33 0.00 1.67 -12.68
CA ARG A 33 1.38 1.79 -12.21
C ARG A 33 1.79 0.69 -11.22
N HIS A 34 0.84 -0.04 -10.65
CA HIS A 34 1.10 -1.18 -9.76
C HIS A 34 1.27 -2.51 -10.51
N ASN A 35 1.22 -2.51 -11.85
CA ASN A 35 1.67 -3.67 -12.61
C ASN A 35 3.21 -3.72 -12.62
N LEU A 36 3.77 -4.57 -11.76
CA LEU A 36 5.22 -4.75 -11.65
C LEU A 36 5.76 -5.86 -12.56
N ALA A 37 4.92 -6.47 -13.41
CA ALA A 37 5.38 -7.50 -14.33
C ALA A 37 6.36 -6.95 -15.37
N ASN A 38 7.29 -7.78 -15.80
CA ASN A 38 8.40 -7.39 -16.68
C ASN A 38 8.00 -6.86 -18.05
N TRP A 39 6.84 -7.27 -18.54
CA TRP A 39 6.25 -6.80 -19.78
C TRP A 39 5.52 -5.46 -19.65
N ASN A 40 5.38 -4.88 -18.45
CA ASN A 40 4.78 -3.56 -18.29
C ASN A 40 5.74 -2.46 -18.74
N THR A 41 5.81 -2.21 -20.05
CA THR A 41 6.66 -1.17 -20.61
C THR A 41 6.23 0.26 -20.24
N ASN A 42 5.08 0.45 -19.59
CA ASN A 42 4.61 1.75 -19.09
C ASN A 42 5.13 2.08 -17.68
N ALA A 43 5.82 1.15 -17.01
CA ALA A 43 6.48 1.36 -15.73
C ALA A 43 7.99 1.52 -15.95
N ASP A 44 8.43 2.77 -16.09
CA ASP A 44 9.80 3.08 -16.53
C ASP A 44 10.88 2.75 -15.47
N HIS A 45 10.53 2.76 -14.18
CA HIS A 45 11.49 2.66 -13.07
C HIS A 45 11.17 1.56 -12.04
N PHE A 46 9.92 1.10 -11.95
CA PHE A 46 9.48 0.17 -10.88
C PHE A 46 8.74 -1.03 -11.48
N ARG A 47 9.47 -1.89 -12.20
CA ARG A 47 8.96 -3.21 -12.62
C ARG A 47 10.05 -4.26 -12.52
N SER A 48 9.62 -5.50 -12.38
CA SER A 48 10.51 -6.65 -12.40
C SER A 48 11.16 -6.80 -13.78
N THR A 49 12.35 -7.40 -13.85
CA THR A 49 12.98 -7.80 -15.12
C THR A 49 12.69 -9.27 -15.46
N ASN A 50 12.29 -10.08 -14.49
CA ASN A 50 12.25 -11.54 -14.63
C ASN A 50 10.94 -12.22 -14.16
N VAL A 51 9.98 -11.47 -13.61
CA VAL A 51 8.64 -11.97 -13.24
C VAL A 51 7.58 -11.44 -14.21
N ASN A 52 6.71 -12.31 -14.72
CA ASN A 52 5.67 -11.93 -15.69
C ASN A 52 4.26 -11.86 -15.06
N GLU A 53 4.08 -12.42 -13.87
CA GLU A 53 2.80 -12.51 -13.20
C GLU A 53 2.44 -11.19 -12.50
N VAL A 54 1.31 -10.59 -12.84
CA VAL A 54 0.92 -9.28 -12.27
C VAL A 54 0.55 -9.38 -10.80
N CYS A 55 -0.20 -10.42 -10.44
CA CYS A 55 -0.79 -10.51 -9.10
C CYS A 55 0.20 -11.02 -8.05
N VAL A 56 1.30 -11.69 -8.44
CA VAL A 56 2.20 -12.37 -7.48
C VAL A 56 2.82 -11.38 -6.50
N PHE A 57 3.07 -10.14 -6.92
CA PHE A 57 3.63 -9.10 -6.06
C PHE A 57 2.73 -8.70 -4.89
N CYS A 58 1.42 -8.97 -4.99
CA CYS A 58 0.45 -8.65 -3.96
C CYS A 58 -0.14 -9.92 -3.34
N HIS A 59 -0.57 -10.87 -4.18
CA HIS A 59 -1.32 -12.06 -3.78
C HIS A 59 -0.53 -13.34 -3.92
N THR A 60 -0.66 -14.23 -2.94
CA THR A 60 -0.01 -15.53 -2.93
C THR A 60 -0.70 -16.46 -3.96
N PRO A 61 0.01 -16.96 -4.99
CA PRO A 61 -0.59 -17.78 -6.06
C PRO A 61 -0.79 -19.25 -5.67
N HIS A 62 -0.01 -19.80 -4.75
CA HIS A 62 -0.08 -21.20 -4.29
C HIS A 62 0.21 -21.34 -2.80
N MET A 63 -0.30 -22.43 -2.18
CA MET A 63 -0.02 -22.81 -0.78
C MET A 63 -0.34 -21.73 0.27
N ALA A 64 -1.33 -20.90 -0.02
CA ALA A 64 -1.69 -19.81 0.87
C ALA A 64 -2.37 -20.34 2.16
N ALA A 65 -1.89 -19.86 3.31
CA ALA A 65 -2.27 -20.39 4.62
C ALA A 65 -3.51 -19.71 5.26
N GLY A 66 -4.11 -18.66 4.65
CA GLY A 66 -5.29 -17.98 5.19
C GLY A 66 -5.69 -16.69 4.43
N TRP A 67 -6.97 -16.30 4.52
CA TRP A 67 -7.55 -15.17 3.77
C TRP A 67 -7.44 -13.82 4.51
N PRO A 68 -7.16 -12.70 3.79
CA PRO A 68 -6.82 -12.63 2.37
C PRO A 68 -5.37 -13.10 2.11
N LEU A 69 -5.14 -13.70 0.94
CA LEU A 69 -3.88 -14.35 0.60
C LEU A 69 -2.84 -13.31 0.12
N TRP A 70 -2.26 -12.50 1.01
CA TRP A 70 -1.15 -11.62 0.63
C TRP A 70 0.15 -12.38 0.46
N ASN A 71 0.99 -11.93 -0.46
CA ASN A 71 2.31 -12.48 -0.73
C ASN A 71 3.42 -11.64 -0.08
N ARG A 72 3.09 -10.97 1.01
CA ARG A 72 3.95 -10.00 1.70
C ARG A 72 3.84 -10.25 3.20
N ASP A 73 4.98 -10.16 3.87
CA ASP A 73 5.03 -10.12 5.32
C ASP A 73 4.74 -8.67 5.74
N VAL A 74 3.76 -8.47 6.62
CA VAL A 74 3.21 -7.14 6.96
C VAL A 74 3.49 -6.72 8.41
N ASP A 75 3.86 -7.68 9.24
CA ASP A 75 4.13 -7.57 10.67
C ASP A 75 5.63 -7.70 10.99
N VAL A 76 6.38 -8.41 10.16
CA VAL A 76 7.82 -8.61 10.29
C VAL A 76 8.53 -8.41 8.95
N ARG A 77 9.73 -7.83 9.00
CA ARG A 77 10.71 -7.92 7.92
C ARG A 77 11.53 -9.16 8.15
N VAL A 78 11.53 -10.07 7.19
CA VAL A 78 12.48 -11.17 7.18
C VAL A 78 13.63 -10.77 6.28
N ASP A 79 14.82 -10.52 6.85
CA ASP A 79 16.04 -10.60 6.07
C ASP A 79 16.24 -12.05 5.71
N ARG A 80 15.89 -12.41 4.47
CA ARG A 80 15.96 -13.80 4.08
C ARG A 80 17.40 -14.29 3.96
N THR A 81 18.39 -13.40 3.82
CA THR A 81 19.81 -13.76 3.70
C THR A 81 20.33 -14.32 5.01
N THR A 82 19.92 -13.71 6.12
CA THR A 82 20.31 -14.12 7.47
C THR A 82 19.24 -14.95 8.18
N GLY A 83 18.02 -14.96 7.66
CA GLY A 83 16.83 -15.54 8.30
C GLY A 83 16.29 -14.70 9.47
N ASN A 84 16.87 -13.52 9.72
CA ASN A 84 16.48 -12.69 10.86
C ASN A 84 15.14 -12.01 10.59
N ALA A 85 14.20 -12.18 11.51
CA ALA A 85 12.92 -11.48 11.51
C ALA A 85 12.99 -10.28 12.45
N THR A 86 12.72 -9.07 11.93
CA THR A 86 12.61 -7.84 12.71
C THR A 86 11.18 -7.31 12.64
N PRO A 87 10.52 -7.05 13.79
CA PRO A 87 9.19 -6.45 13.80
C PRO A 87 9.19 -5.10 13.09
N VAL A 88 8.20 -4.86 12.24
CA VAL A 88 8.04 -3.53 11.64
C VAL A 88 7.19 -2.67 12.55
N VAL A 89 7.81 -1.62 13.10
CA VAL A 89 7.10 -0.64 13.91
C VAL A 89 6.85 0.60 13.05
N PHE A 90 5.61 1.08 13.07
CA PHE A 90 5.21 2.30 12.40
C PHE A 90 4.66 3.30 13.42
N ILE A 91 5.07 4.56 13.27
CA ILE A 91 4.43 5.67 13.95
C ILE A 91 3.48 6.32 12.95
N ALA A 92 2.18 6.09 13.15
CA ALA A 92 1.14 6.60 12.26
C ALA A 92 0.85 8.08 12.52
N TYR A 93 0.57 8.83 11.46
CA TYR A 93 -0.09 10.13 11.62
C TYR A 93 -1.53 9.93 12.13
N THR A 94 -1.94 10.76 13.09
CA THR A 94 -3.32 10.78 13.60
C THR A 94 -3.87 12.19 13.75
N THR A 95 -5.18 12.27 13.97
CA THR A 95 -5.88 13.48 14.36
C THR A 95 -6.08 13.59 15.87
N ASN A 96 -6.31 14.81 16.39
CA ASN A 96 -6.57 15.03 17.82
C ASN A 96 -7.99 14.62 18.23
N TYR A 97 -8.82 14.18 17.28
CA TYR A 97 -10.25 13.90 17.51
C TYR A 97 -10.58 12.42 17.69
N THR A 98 -9.58 11.54 17.63
CA THR A 98 -9.68 10.12 17.94
C THR A 98 -8.37 9.66 18.59
N PRO A 99 -8.36 8.62 19.45
CA PRO A 99 -7.13 8.05 19.96
C PRO A 99 -6.14 7.72 18.83
N MET A 100 -4.86 8.02 19.07
CA MET A 100 -3.78 7.63 18.17
C MET A 100 -3.74 6.09 18.07
N PRO A 101 -3.67 5.53 16.86
CA PRO A 101 -3.48 4.09 16.73
C PRO A 101 -2.10 3.71 17.26
N THR A 102 -2.05 2.67 18.10
CA THR A 102 -0.80 2.12 18.63
C THR A 102 -0.09 1.20 17.64
N SER A 103 -0.77 0.83 16.54
CA SER A 103 -0.27 0.04 15.42
C SER A 103 -1.09 0.38 14.18
N LEU A 104 -0.52 0.19 12.99
CA LEU A 104 -1.29 0.26 11.75
C LEU A 104 -2.18 -0.98 11.59
N SER A 105 -3.35 -0.78 10.98
CA SER A 105 -4.23 -1.90 10.63
C SER A 105 -3.68 -2.68 9.44
N TYR A 106 -4.15 -3.91 9.29
CA TYR A 106 -3.68 -4.87 8.28
C TYR A 106 -3.74 -4.34 6.84
N GLU A 107 -4.80 -3.63 6.46
CA GLU A 107 -4.96 -3.09 5.11
C GLU A 107 -3.95 -1.99 4.78
N THR A 108 -3.56 -1.18 5.77
CA THR A 108 -2.50 -0.19 5.60
C THR A 108 -1.13 -0.85 5.62
N LEU A 109 -0.90 -1.83 6.51
CA LEU A 109 0.37 -2.57 6.57
C LEU A 109 0.70 -3.25 5.24
N LEU A 110 -0.29 -3.68 4.46
CA LEU A 110 -0.06 -4.19 3.11
C LEU A 110 0.59 -3.14 2.20
N CYS A 111 0.01 -1.93 2.11
CA CYS A 111 0.57 -0.85 1.31
C CYS A 111 2.00 -0.54 1.79
N MET A 112 2.18 -0.54 3.11
CA MET A 112 3.46 -0.33 3.76
C MET A 112 4.38 -1.54 3.76
N SER A 113 4.00 -2.64 3.14
CA SER A 113 4.98 -3.64 2.79
C SER A 113 5.82 -3.13 1.62
N CYS A 114 5.33 -2.25 0.74
CA CYS A 114 6.06 -1.75 -0.44
C CYS A 114 6.41 -0.26 -0.38
N HIS A 115 5.57 0.56 0.25
CA HIS A 115 5.66 2.03 0.24
C HIS A 115 6.45 2.62 1.40
N ASP A 116 7.18 1.77 2.11
CA ASP A 116 7.74 2.11 3.39
C ASP A 116 9.18 2.62 3.34
N GLY A 117 9.77 2.60 2.15
CA GLY A 117 11.14 3.04 1.90
C GLY A 117 12.21 2.06 2.39
N VAL A 118 11.82 0.96 3.07
CA VAL A 118 12.76 0.05 3.76
C VAL A 118 12.55 -1.41 3.41
N SER A 119 11.36 -1.83 3.00
CA SER A 119 11.08 -3.18 2.54
C SER A 119 11.41 -3.27 1.06
N SER A 120 12.19 -4.26 0.66
CA SER A 120 12.42 -4.52 -0.76
C SER A 120 11.12 -4.94 -1.46
N MET A 121 10.85 -4.36 -2.63
CA MET A 121 9.71 -4.70 -3.48
C MET A 121 9.78 -6.15 -4.01
N GLY A 122 10.98 -6.77 -4.01
CA GLY A 122 11.21 -8.14 -4.49
C GLY A 122 11.01 -9.24 -3.44
N VAL A 123 10.72 -8.91 -2.18
CA VAL A 123 10.64 -9.89 -1.08
C VAL A 123 9.22 -10.45 -0.94
N LEU A 124 8.90 -11.52 -1.66
CA LEU A 124 7.55 -12.11 -1.65
C LEU A 124 7.47 -13.37 -0.80
N HIS A 125 6.44 -13.58 0.01
CA HIS A 125 6.29 -14.76 0.88
C HIS A 125 6.49 -16.08 0.10
N ASN A 126 5.89 -16.17 -1.09
CA ASN A 126 6.04 -17.23 -2.06
C ASN A 126 6.52 -16.66 -3.39
N ASN A 127 7.65 -17.16 -3.88
CA ASN A 127 8.13 -16.77 -5.21
C ASN A 127 7.24 -17.37 -6.31
N PRO A 128 7.14 -16.70 -7.47
CA PRO A 128 6.55 -17.33 -8.64
C PRO A 128 7.41 -18.48 -9.15
N ASN A 129 6.76 -19.50 -9.70
CA ASN A 129 7.44 -20.70 -10.25
C ASN A 129 8.45 -20.34 -11.35
N THR A 130 8.28 -19.19 -12.00
CA THR A 130 9.13 -18.68 -13.09
C THR A 130 10.54 -18.30 -12.63
N VAL A 131 10.73 -17.98 -11.34
CA VAL A 131 12.04 -17.57 -10.79
C VAL A 131 12.58 -18.53 -9.73
N GLY A 132 11.82 -19.58 -9.38
CA GLY A 132 12.22 -20.60 -8.40
C GLY A 132 12.31 -20.09 -6.96
N ASP A 133 12.62 -21.01 -6.04
CA ASP A 133 12.77 -20.71 -4.61
C ASP A 133 14.12 -20.03 -4.32
N GLY A 134 14.13 -19.00 -3.46
CA GLY A 134 15.35 -18.24 -3.14
C GLY A 134 15.11 -16.73 -2.91
N ILE A 135 16.16 -16.05 -2.43
CA ILE A 135 16.11 -14.65 -1.99
C ILE A 135 16.59 -13.76 -3.13
N ASN A 136 15.97 -12.60 -3.33
CA ASN A 136 16.31 -11.69 -4.44
C ASN A 136 16.20 -12.36 -5.82
N ASN A 137 15.42 -13.44 -5.91
CA ASN A 137 15.11 -14.07 -7.19
C ASN A 137 14.24 -13.16 -8.05
N ILE A 138 13.53 -12.21 -7.45
CA ILE A 138 12.80 -11.18 -8.17
C ILE A 138 13.72 -9.98 -8.32
N GLN A 139 14.04 -9.67 -9.57
CA GLN A 139 14.91 -8.57 -9.93
C GLN A 139 14.07 -7.41 -10.46
N PHE A 140 14.45 -6.18 -10.11
CA PHE A 140 13.82 -4.95 -10.63
C PHE A 140 14.78 -4.16 -11.51
N ILE A 141 14.23 -3.31 -12.39
CA ILE A 141 15.03 -2.41 -13.21
C ILE A 141 15.81 -1.44 -12.32
N GLY A 142 17.09 -1.21 -12.65
CA GLY A 142 17.88 -0.14 -12.05
C GLY A 142 18.29 -0.35 -10.58
N ASN A 143 18.15 -1.57 -10.04
CA ASN A 143 18.30 -1.88 -8.60
C ASN A 143 17.22 -1.23 -7.70
N ALA A 144 16.06 -0.90 -8.28
CA ALA A 144 14.89 -0.37 -7.57
C ALA A 144 14.26 -1.36 -6.56
N ASP A 145 14.94 -2.47 -6.27
CA ASP A 145 14.63 -3.44 -5.24
C ASP A 145 15.40 -3.20 -3.93
N GLN A 146 16.25 -2.17 -3.84
CA GLN A 146 17.03 -1.83 -2.65
C GLN A 146 16.35 -0.78 -1.75
N ILE A 147 16.68 -0.84 -0.46
CA ILE A 147 16.22 0.08 0.59
C ILE A 147 16.53 1.54 0.19
N GLY A 148 15.50 2.39 0.19
CA GLY A 148 15.60 3.80 -0.17
C GLY A 148 15.92 4.07 -1.65
N ASP A 149 15.72 3.11 -2.56
CA ASP A 149 15.83 3.27 -4.02
C ASP A 149 14.49 3.54 -4.73
N ILE A 150 13.41 3.61 -3.96
CA ILE A 150 12.11 4.10 -4.44
C ILE A 150 12.04 5.64 -4.46
N SER A 151 13.17 6.30 -4.71
CA SER A 151 13.28 7.75 -4.89
C SER A 151 13.40 8.11 -6.36
N SER A 152 12.62 9.09 -6.83
CA SER A 152 12.92 9.77 -8.10
C SER A 152 14.10 10.74 -7.90
N PHE A 153 14.93 10.92 -8.91
CA PHE A 153 15.93 11.97 -8.92
C PHE A 153 15.56 12.95 -10.03
N ASP A 154 15.66 14.26 -9.78
CA ASP A 154 15.56 15.22 -10.87
C ASP A 154 16.84 15.18 -11.73
N ALA A 155 16.82 15.91 -12.86
CA ALA A 155 17.94 15.97 -13.79
C ALA A 155 19.24 16.54 -13.19
N ASN A 156 19.20 17.11 -11.99
CA ASN A 156 20.34 17.67 -11.27
C ASN A 156 20.82 16.75 -10.13
N GLY A 157 20.26 15.55 -10.00
CA GLY A 157 20.60 14.60 -8.94
C GLY A 157 20.00 14.94 -7.57
N PHE A 158 19.07 15.89 -7.50
CA PHE A 158 18.31 16.16 -6.29
C PHE A 158 17.24 15.08 -6.08
N ARG A 159 17.17 14.54 -4.87
CA ARG A 159 16.15 13.54 -4.48
C ARG A 159 14.77 14.20 -4.55
N LEU A 160 14.04 13.89 -5.60
CA LEU A 160 12.59 14.03 -5.60
C LEU A 160 12.07 12.80 -4.88
N THR A 161 11.75 12.91 -3.60
CA THR A 161 10.96 11.89 -2.89
C THR A 161 10.02 11.17 -3.85
N GLY A 162 10.27 9.89 -4.09
CA GLY A 162 9.47 9.16 -5.05
C GLY A 162 8.03 9.24 -4.56
N PHE A 163 7.08 9.51 -5.44
CA PHE A 163 5.64 9.43 -5.13
C PHE A 163 5.24 8.09 -4.46
N ALA A 164 6.09 7.08 -4.55
CA ALA A 164 5.93 5.77 -3.95
C ALA A 164 6.73 5.55 -2.63
N ASP A 165 7.60 6.46 -2.19
CA ASP A 165 8.28 6.38 -0.88
C ASP A 165 7.50 7.18 0.18
N ILE A 166 6.52 6.53 0.79
CA ILE A 166 5.59 7.16 1.76
C ILE A 166 6.16 7.07 3.19
N GLY A 167 7.11 6.16 3.44
CA GLY A 167 7.70 5.89 4.77
C GLY A 167 9.04 6.55 5.07
N ASP A 168 9.65 7.28 4.14
CA ASP A 168 10.99 7.87 4.33
C ASP A 168 11.01 9.01 5.38
N ALA A 169 11.55 8.71 6.57
CA ALA A 169 11.70 9.67 7.65
C ALA A 169 12.73 10.78 7.36
N SER A 170 13.61 10.61 6.36
CA SER A 170 14.63 11.63 6.01
C SER A 170 14.01 12.90 5.42
N VAL A 171 12.75 12.82 4.98
CA VAL A 171 11.97 13.89 4.36
C VAL A 171 11.00 14.53 5.36
N PHE A 172 10.57 13.77 6.36
CA PHE A 172 9.58 14.20 7.35
C PHE A 172 10.14 14.53 8.74
N GLY A 173 11.41 14.20 9.01
CA GLY A 173 12.08 14.42 10.30
C GLY A 173 12.53 15.86 10.59
N GLY A 174 12.42 16.77 9.61
CA GLY A 174 12.89 18.15 9.75
C GLY A 174 14.38 18.26 10.15
N ALA A 175 14.81 19.48 10.51
CA ALA A 175 16.20 19.79 10.87
C ALA A 175 16.72 19.08 12.14
N MET A 176 15.94 18.19 12.78
CA MET A 176 16.30 17.46 14.00
C MET A 176 16.97 16.10 13.76
N LEU A 177 17.09 15.63 12.51
CA LEU A 177 17.84 14.40 12.20
C LEU A 177 19.00 14.60 11.20
N PRO A 178 19.99 15.50 11.45
CA PRO A 178 21.13 15.68 10.55
C PRO A 178 22.00 14.43 10.34
N GLY A 179 21.95 13.47 11.26
CA GLY A 179 22.79 12.26 11.24
C GLY A 179 22.24 11.08 10.43
N PHE A 180 21.02 11.17 9.90
CA PHE A 180 20.33 10.04 9.25
C PHE A 180 20.16 10.20 7.73
N GLN A 181 20.84 11.20 7.14
CA GLN A 181 20.85 11.45 5.69
C GLN A 181 21.77 10.48 4.92
N ASP A 182 22.62 9.72 5.61
CA ASP A 182 23.47 8.70 5.00
C ASP A 182 22.75 7.34 4.90
N ARG A 183 22.58 6.92 3.64
CA ARG A 183 21.90 5.73 3.12
C ARG A 183 22.52 4.41 3.59
N ALA A 184 23.80 4.39 4.00
CA ALA A 184 24.54 3.13 4.16
C ALA A 184 24.44 2.48 5.56
N THR A 185 24.19 3.26 6.61
CA THR A 185 24.26 2.75 7.99
C THR A 185 23.34 3.50 8.95
N GLY A 186 23.21 4.81 8.82
CA GLY A 186 22.41 5.65 9.72
C GLY A 186 20.91 5.34 9.62
N ALA A 187 20.32 5.56 8.45
CA ALA A 187 18.89 5.35 8.25
C ALA A 187 18.48 3.88 8.49
N TYR A 188 19.26 2.94 7.94
CA TYR A 188 19.06 1.50 8.13
C TYR A 188 19.10 1.07 9.60
N SER A 189 20.07 1.55 10.39
CA SER A 189 20.15 1.23 11.83
C SER A 189 19.06 1.94 12.65
N TYR A 190 18.66 3.15 12.30
CA TYR A 190 17.54 3.84 12.94
C TYR A 190 16.23 3.08 12.73
N TYR A 191 15.92 2.72 11.47
CA TYR A 191 14.68 2.01 11.13
C TYR A 191 14.58 0.64 11.79
N GLN A 192 15.70 -0.07 11.95
CA GLN A 192 15.73 -1.34 12.68
C GLN A 192 15.51 -1.19 14.19
N ASN A 193 15.90 -0.07 14.79
CA ASN A 193 15.85 0.13 16.24
C ASN A 193 14.60 0.90 16.72
N TYR A 194 14.03 1.77 15.89
CA TYR A 194 13.00 2.74 16.30
C TYR A 194 11.72 2.72 15.44
N GLY A 195 11.70 1.95 14.34
CA GLY A 195 10.57 1.93 13.39
C GLY A 195 10.58 3.08 12.39
N MET A 196 9.61 3.09 11.48
CA MET A 196 9.46 4.14 10.46
C MET A 196 8.37 5.13 10.84
N MET A 197 8.57 6.39 10.48
CA MET A 197 7.71 7.48 10.87
C MET A 197 6.93 8.02 9.67
N PHE A 198 5.60 7.95 9.75
CA PHE A 198 4.72 8.84 9.00
C PHE A 198 4.58 10.16 9.78
N ALA A 199 5.65 10.95 9.88
CA ALA A 199 5.60 12.23 10.56
C ALA A 199 5.24 13.36 9.55
N PRO A 200 4.66 14.49 9.98
CA PRO A 200 5.30 15.33 10.97
C PRO A 200 4.52 15.40 12.28
N TYR A 201 5.24 15.28 13.40
CA TYR A 201 4.76 15.61 14.73
C TYR A 201 5.15 17.06 15.06
N LYS A 202 4.61 17.61 16.14
CA LYS A 202 3.54 18.62 16.26
C LYS A 202 4.04 19.59 17.31
N ASP A 203 3.73 20.87 17.24
CA ASP A 203 4.03 21.69 18.41
C ASP A 203 2.90 21.58 19.47
N PRO A 204 3.16 20.99 20.67
CA PRO A 204 2.15 20.73 21.70
C PRO A 204 1.82 21.95 22.57
N SER A 205 2.55 23.05 22.42
CA SER A 205 2.31 24.31 23.14
C SER A 205 2.14 25.49 22.18
N THR A 206 2.66 25.39 20.95
CA THR A 206 2.62 26.48 19.95
C THR A 206 1.68 26.21 18.76
N GLY A 207 1.23 24.98 18.53
CA GLY A 207 0.19 24.68 17.54
C GLY A 207 0.59 24.74 16.06
N GLN A 208 1.88 24.61 15.70
CA GLN A 208 2.28 24.48 14.28
C GLN A 208 2.80 23.07 13.91
N LEU A 209 2.41 22.64 12.70
CA LEU A 209 3.09 21.65 11.86
C LEU A 209 3.56 22.37 10.59
N LEU A 210 4.82 22.19 10.16
CA LEU A 210 5.35 22.75 8.91
C LEU A 210 5.12 21.76 7.76
N GLY A 211 4.10 22.01 6.92
CA GLY A 211 3.88 21.28 5.66
C GLY A 211 2.39 21.00 5.37
N ASN A 212 1.98 21.21 4.12
CA ASN A 212 0.64 21.14 3.55
C ASN A 212 0.05 19.71 3.35
N THR A 213 0.23 18.80 4.31
CA THR A 213 -0.14 17.37 4.20
C THR A 213 -0.90 16.79 5.40
N ALA A 214 -1.54 17.62 6.23
CA ALA A 214 -2.20 17.20 7.48
C ALA A 214 -3.69 16.77 7.35
N ASP A 215 -4.16 16.36 6.17
CA ASP A 215 -5.60 16.36 5.89
C ASP A 215 -6.35 15.01 6.00
N HIS A 216 -5.69 13.84 5.98
CA HIS A 216 -6.40 12.53 6.00
C HIS A 216 -5.72 11.42 6.81
N PRO A 217 -6.03 11.24 8.11
CA PRO A 217 -5.40 10.23 8.95
C PRO A 217 -5.83 8.83 8.51
N ILE A 218 -4.89 7.90 8.58
CA ILE A 218 -5.09 6.48 8.24
C ILE A 218 -4.87 5.62 9.47
N SER A 219 -5.45 4.42 9.44
CA SER A 219 -5.52 3.51 10.59
C SER A 219 -6.20 4.14 11.81
N ILE A 220 -7.18 5.02 11.59
CA ILE A 220 -8.00 5.60 12.66
C ILE A 220 -9.43 5.08 12.62
N ASN A 221 -10.08 5.03 13.77
CA ASN A 221 -11.53 4.85 13.83
C ASN A 221 -12.21 6.18 13.46
N TYR A 222 -12.88 6.19 12.31
CA TYR A 222 -13.51 7.39 11.76
C TYR A 222 -14.81 7.75 12.46
N ASP A 223 -15.55 6.79 13.00
CA ASP A 223 -16.80 7.05 13.73
C ASP A 223 -16.53 7.84 15.02
N ASN A 224 -15.37 7.64 15.65
CA ASN A 224 -14.89 8.50 16.74
C ASN A 224 -14.72 9.95 16.30
N VAL A 225 -14.22 10.19 15.09
CA VAL A 225 -14.06 11.54 14.54
C VAL A 225 -15.42 12.16 14.22
N VAL A 226 -16.33 11.40 13.61
CA VAL A 226 -17.69 11.86 13.28
C VAL A 226 -18.47 12.24 14.54
N SER A 227 -18.33 11.48 15.62
CA SER A 227 -19.03 11.72 16.90
C SER A 227 -18.36 12.77 17.79
N ASN A 228 -17.16 13.26 17.45
CA ASN A 228 -16.43 14.22 18.26
C ASN A 228 -16.91 15.66 18.03
N PRO A 229 -17.46 16.36 19.05
CA PRO A 229 -17.98 17.72 18.88
C PRO A 229 -16.93 18.74 18.41
N ALA A 230 -15.67 18.58 18.82
CA ALA A 230 -14.58 19.46 18.41
C ALA A 230 -14.18 19.24 16.93
N ALA A 231 -14.34 18.02 16.42
CA ALA A 231 -14.19 17.73 15.00
C ALA A 231 -15.36 18.32 14.20
N ALA A 232 -16.60 18.12 14.70
CA ALA A 232 -17.82 18.68 14.11
C ALA A 232 -17.71 20.19 13.89
N GLY A 233 -17.33 20.94 14.93
CA GLY A 233 -17.21 22.40 14.86
C GLY A 233 -16.18 22.93 13.86
N LYS A 234 -15.18 22.13 13.47
CA LYS A 234 -14.06 22.57 12.61
C LYS A 234 -14.08 21.98 11.20
N PHE A 235 -14.44 20.70 11.06
CA PHE A 235 -14.33 19.96 9.80
C PHE A 235 -15.65 19.44 9.27
N GLN A 236 -16.74 19.56 10.04
CA GLN A 236 -18.08 19.08 9.67
C GLN A 236 -18.06 17.66 9.06
N PRO A 237 -17.41 16.67 9.72
CA PRO A 237 -17.42 15.30 9.25
C PRO A 237 -18.83 14.72 9.36
N LYS A 238 -19.15 13.78 8.49
CA LYS A 238 -20.40 13.01 8.48
C LYS A 238 -20.08 11.53 8.29
N ALA A 239 -21.05 10.67 8.56
CA ALA A 239 -20.95 9.26 8.21
C ALA A 239 -20.53 9.09 6.75
N ALA A 240 -19.49 8.30 6.51
CA ALA A 240 -18.95 8.12 5.18
C ALA A 240 -19.95 7.40 4.27
N THR A 241 -20.01 7.78 2.99
CA THR A 241 -20.94 7.19 2.02
C THR A 241 -20.23 6.66 0.79
N GLY A 242 -20.47 5.39 0.43
CA GLY A 242 -19.95 4.80 -0.80
C GLY A 242 -18.42 4.67 -0.85
N LEU A 243 -17.78 4.56 0.31
CA LEU A 243 -16.34 4.25 0.45
C LEU A 243 -16.17 2.97 1.29
N PRO A 244 -15.14 2.15 1.00
CA PRO A 244 -14.85 0.98 1.81
C PRO A 244 -14.18 1.38 3.13
N PHE A 245 -14.73 0.89 4.24
CA PHE A 245 -14.11 0.99 5.56
C PHE A 245 -13.76 -0.42 6.06
N PHE A 246 -12.79 -0.48 6.95
CA PHE A 246 -12.15 -1.72 7.37
C PHE A 246 -12.34 -1.99 8.86
N GLY A 247 -11.75 -3.08 9.34
CA GLY A 247 -12.02 -3.62 10.67
C GLY A 247 -13.35 -4.37 10.76
N SER A 248 -13.59 -5.01 11.91
CA SER A 248 -14.82 -5.77 12.19
C SER A 248 -16.07 -4.91 12.08
N ASP A 249 -15.96 -3.66 12.53
CA ASP A 249 -17.10 -2.77 12.70
C ASP A 249 -17.28 -1.82 11.51
N LYS A 250 -16.41 -1.93 10.49
CA LYS A 250 -16.41 -1.07 9.29
C LYS A 250 -16.30 0.43 9.63
N SER A 251 -15.52 0.74 10.65
CA SER A 251 -15.25 2.11 11.12
C SER A 251 -13.82 2.58 10.84
N MET A 252 -12.93 1.68 10.39
CA MET A 252 -11.53 2.04 10.19
C MET A 252 -11.30 2.69 8.82
N LEU A 253 -10.75 3.90 8.86
CA LEU A 253 -10.27 4.64 7.70
C LEU A 253 -8.83 4.20 7.40
N GLU A 254 -8.63 3.53 6.27
CA GLU A 254 -7.33 2.99 5.85
C GLU A 254 -6.91 3.54 4.48
N CYS A 255 -5.68 3.28 4.04
CA CYS A 255 -5.22 3.66 2.69
C CYS A 255 -6.22 3.20 1.61
N SER A 256 -6.70 1.96 1.74
CA SER A 256 -7.62 1.33 0.79
C SER A 256 -9.05 1.90 0.83
N THR A 257 -9.35 2.81 1.76
CA THR A 257 -10.62 3.56 1.77
C THR A 257 -10.66 4.55 0.61
N CYS A 258 -9.52 5.16 0.31
CA CYS A 258 -9.39 6.17 -0.73
C CYS A 258 -8.73 5.64 -1.99
N HIS A 259 -7.89 4.60 -1.89
CA HIS A 259 -7.08 4.07 -2.99
C HIS A 259 -7.42 2.61 -3.29
N ASP A 260 -7.47 2.24 -4.57
CA ASP A 260 -7.59 0.85 -5.04
C ASP A 260 -6.57 0.59 -6.15
N PRO A 261 -5.52 -0.23 -5.91
CA PRO A 261 -4.48 -0.50 -6.91
C PRO A 261 -5.01 -1.18 -8.18
N HIS A 262 -6.23 -1.73 -8.16
CA HIS A 262 -6.88 -2.32 -9.33
C HIS A 262 -7.60 -1.31 -10.22
N VAL A 263 -7.83 -0.08 -9.76
CA VAL A 263 -8.51 0.94 -10.55
C VAL A 263 -7.62 1.38 -11.70
N ASN A 264 -8.03 1.04 -12.92
CA ASN A 264 -7.43 1.56 -14.13
C ASN A 264 -7.82 3.03 -14.32
N TYR A 265 -6.88 3.95 -14.08
CA TYR A 265 -7.07 5.39 -14.30
C TYR A 265 -6.14 5.94 -15.40
N VAL A 266 -5.26 5.12 -15.98
CA VAL A 266 -4.22 5.58 -16.91
C VAL A 266 -4.47 5.11 -18.34
N ASP A 267 -5.01 3.90 -18.54
CA ASP A 267 -5.17 3.31 -19.86
C ASP A 267 -6.62 3.41 -20.33
N THR A 268 -6.95 4.56 -20.93
CA THR A 268 -8.31 4.85 -21.45
C THR A 268 -8.72 3.95 -22.60
N ALA A 269 -7.75 3.41 -23.36
CA ALA A 269 -8.02 2.46 -24.44
C ALA A 269 -8.55 1.12 -23.88
N ASN A 270 -8.16 0.76 -22.65
CA ASN A 270 -8.63 -0.42 -21.94
C ASN A 270 -9.62 -0.09 -20.82
N GLY A 271 -10.49 0.91 -21.05
CA GLY A 271 -11.60 1.26 -20.15
C GLY A 271 -11.20 2.01 -18.88
N GLY A 272 -9.97 2.55 -18.83
CA GLY A 272 -9.52 3.36 -17.71
C GLY A 272 -10.17 4.74 -17.66
N ASP A 273 -10.33 5.29 -16.46
CA ASP A 273 -10.95 6.59 -16.22
C ASP A 273 -10.00 7.53 -15.45
N PRO A 274 -9.46 8.58 -16.10
CA PRO A 274 -8.53 9.53 -15.47
C PRO A 274 -9.10 10.29 -14.27
N ARG A 275 -10.43 10.33 -14.10
CA ARG A 275 -11.07 11.00 -12.96
C ARG A 275 -10.78 10.29 -11.63
N TYR A 276 -10.37 9.02 -11.69
CA TYR A 276 -9.93 8.24 -10.54
C TYR A 276 -8.43 8.40 -10.28
N LYS A 277 -7.74 9.40 -10.84
CA LYS A 277 -6.32 9.62 -10.56
C LYS A 277 -6.10 10.19 -9.14
N PRO A 278 -5.11 9.70 -8.37
CA PRO A 278 -4.31 8.48 -8.58
C PRO A 278 -5.00 7.26 -7.95
N PHE A 279 -5.47 6.31 -8.79
CA PHE A 279 -6.11 5.05 -8.41
C PHE A 279 -7.09 5.17 -7.24
N LEU A 280 -7.91 6.20 -7.23
CA LEU A 280 -8.89 6.47 -6.19
C LEU A 280 -10.01 5.42 -6.22
N THR A 281 -10.68 5.20 -5.10
CA THR A 281 -11.90 4.36 -5.02
C THR A 281 -13.14 5.08 -5.58
N ALA A 282 -13.09 6.42 -5.66
CA ALA A 282 -14.11 7.25 -6.28
C ALA A 282 -13.49 8.48 -6.99
N PRO A 283 -14.14 9.05 -8.01
CA PRO A 283 -13.67 10.26 -8.67
C PRO A 283 -13.57 11.43 -7.69
N ASN A 284 -12.51 12.24 -7.78
CA ASN A 284 -12.41 13.48 -7.01
C ASN A 284 -12.76 14.74 -7.82
N ALA A 285 -13.50 14.59 -8.92
CA ALA A 285 -14.03 15.73 -9.68
C ALA A 285 -14.90 16.60 -8.76
N SER A 286 -14.66 17.91 -8.74
CA SER A 286 -15.39 18.86 -7.91
C SER A 286 -15.42 18.51 -6.40
N SER A 287 -14.34 17.93 -5.86
CA SER A 287 -14.27 17.46 -4.46
C SER A 287 -15.26 16.33 -4.12
N ALA A 288 -15.76 15.58 -5.11
CA ALA A 288 -16.74 14.51 -4.88
C ALA A 288 -16.27 13.44 -3.89
N LEU A 289 -14.96 13.20 -3.79
CA LEU A 289 -14.39 12.32 -2.78
C LEU A 289 -14.50 12.93 -1.37
N CYS A 290 -14.20 14.23 -1.21
CA CYS A 290 -14.33 14.93 0.07
C CYS A 290 -15.76 14.88 0.59
N PHE A 291 -16.75 15.05 -0.29
CA PHE A 291 -18.18 14.99 0.05
C PHE A 291 -18.67 13.61 0.49
N ARG A 292 -17.82 12.56 0.40
CA ARG A 292 -18.13 11.27 0.99
C ARG A 292 -18.08 11.32 2.51
N CYS A 293 -17.23 12.17 3.07
CA CYS A 293 -16.91 12.24 4.50
C CYS A 293 -17.18 13.61 5.13
N HIS A 294 -17.26 14.69 4.35
CA HIS A 294 -17.45 16.04 4.87
C HIS A 294 -18.70 16.72 4.31
N ILE A 295 -19.25 17.62 5.11
CA ILE A 295 -20.18 18.66 4.67
C ILE A 295 -19.32 19.90 4.41
N LYS A 296 -18.99 20.20 3.15
CA LYS A 296 -18.31 21.45 2.77
C LYS A 296 -19.31 22.56 2.53
#